data_AF-A0A6J7IZY7-F1
#
_entry.id   AF-A0A6J7IZY7-F1
#
_cell.length_a   1.000
_cell.length_b   1.000
_cell.length_c   1.000
_cell.angle_alpha   90.00
_cell.angle_beta   90.00
_cell.angle_gamma   90.00
#
_symmetry.space_group_name_H-M   'P 1'
#
loop_
_entity.id
_entity.type
_entity.pdbx_description
1 polymer ?
#
loop_
_entity_poly.entity_id
_entity_poly.type
_entity_poly.pdbx_seq_one_letter_code
_entity_poly.pdbx_strand_id
1 'polypeptide(L)'
;MRLGLSSVRSVGDDLAETIVTEREANGPYASMTDLAQRVDIDRTALEALATAGVFSKCTDREGVALDRRRALWVAGAVAETSADRLPGIVTGTDAPTLPGLSTRELAGADLWATGVSPDGHPTLFEREHLASLGVLTAVELRTAPTDTRVLVGGVVTHRQRPSTAHGITFVNLEDETGLINVVCSPGLWKRYRRVARGAPALLVRGRLERVDGVINVVADKLEVLPVVGGHRSRDFR
;
A
#
# COMPACT_ATOMS: atom_id res chain seq x y z
N MET A 1 -8.71 15.37 -0.17
CA MET A 1 -7.48 15.30 -0.98
C MET A 1 -7.80 14.52 -2.25
N ARG A 2 -7.19 14.85 -3.41
CA ARG A 2 -7.28 14.04 -4.64
C ARG A 2 -5.87 13.61 -5.03
N LEU A 3 -5.69 12.33 -5.34
CA LEU A 3 -4.41 11.78 -5.78
C LEU A 3 -4.28 11.89 -7.30
N GLY A 4 -3.06 12.11 -7.78
CA GLY A 4 -2.77 12.11 -9.23
C GLY A 4 -2.78 10.70 -9.81
N LEU A 5 -3.12 10.56 -11.09
CA LEU A 5 -3.16 9.24 -11.76
C LEU A 5 -1.80 8.52 -11.75
N SER A 6 -0.68 9.25 -11.83
CA SER A 6 0.65 8.66 -11.78
C SER A 6 1.04 8.08 -10.42
N SER A 7 0.30 8.42 -9.35
CA SER A 7 0.48 7.77 -8.04
C SER A 7 -0.08 6.35 -7.99
N VAL A 8 -0.93 5.97 -8.95
CA VAL A 8 -1.44 4.62 -9.06
C VAL A 8 -0.33 3.71 -9.56
N ARG A 9 -0.13 2.61 -8.84
CA ARG A 9 0.82 1.55 -9.18
C ARG A 9 0.66 1.13 -10.65
N SER A 10 1.77 0.90 -11.33
CA SER A 10 1.84 0.46 -12.73
C SER A 10 1.34 1.46 -13.78
N VAL A 11 0.89 2.67 -13.42
CA VAL A 11 0.50 3.70 -14.39
C VAL A 11 1.70 4.52 -14.84
N GLY A 12 2.47 5.09 -13.91
CA GLY A 12 3.59 5.98 -14.24
C GLY A 12 3.13 7.33 -14.82
N ASP A 13 4.08 8.21 -15.14
CA ASP A 13 3.76 9.57 -15.61
C ASP A 13 3.28 9.59 -17.07
N ASP A 14 3.94 8.84 -17.96
CA ASP A 14 3.63 8.85 -19.41
C ASP A 14 2.19 8.39 -19.71
N LEU A 15 1.73 7.29 -19.10
CA LEU A 15 0.36 6.82 -19.28
C LEU A 15 -0.64 7.77 -18.61
N ALA A 16 -0.31 8.33 -17.45
CA ALA A 16 -1.18 9.30 -16.79
C ALA A 16 -1.40 10.54 -17.66
N GLU A 17 -0.34 11.06 -18.28
CA GLU A 17 -0.41 12.18 -19.22
C GLU A 17 -1.21 11.83 -20.47
N THR A 18 -1.01 10.63 -21.02
CA THR A 18 -1.78 10.13 -22.17
C THR A 18 -3.27 10.09 -21.88
N ILE A 19 -3.67 9.51 -20.73
CA ILE A 19 -5.08 9.43 -20.29
C ILE A 19 -5.70 10.83 -20.13
N VAL A 20 -4.95 11.79 -19.59
CA VAL A 20 -5.43 13.15 -19.39
C VAL A 20 -5.57 13.90 -20.71
N THR A 21 -4.56 13.81 -21.58
CA THR A 21 -4.52 14.49 -22.88
C THR A 21 -5.66 14.00 -23.78
N GLU A 22 -5.87 12.69 -23.85
CA GLU A 22 -6.98 12.09 -24.59
C GLU A 22 -8.33 12.65 -24.10
N ARG A 23 -8.56 12.61 -22.78
CA ARG A 23 -9.81 13.07 -22.16
C ARG A 23 -10.08 14.55 -22.42
N GLU A 24 -9.04 15.37 -22.46
CA GLU A 24 -9.16 16.80 -22.75
C GLU A 24 -9.51 17.06 -24.22
N ALA A 25 -9.02 16.24 -25.13
CA ALA A 25 -9.33 16.33 -26.56
C ALA A 25 -10.73 15.79 -26.92
N ASN A 26 -11.15 14.68 -26.30
CA ASN A 26 -12.33 13.90 -26.73
C ASN A 26 -13.43 13.75 -25.65
N GLY A 27 -13.29 14.45 -24.53
CA GLY A 27 -14.27 14.46 -23.45
C GLY A 27 -14.11 13.34 -22.40
N PRO A 28 -14.99 13.27 -21.40
CA PRO A 28 -14.89 12.31 -20.30
C PRO A 28 -15.14 10.87 -20.74
N TYR A 29 -14.45 9.92 -20.10
CA TYR A 29 -14.67 8.49 -20.30
C TYR A 29 -16.01 8.04 -19.70
N ALA A 30 -16.83 7.36 -20.50
CA ALA A 30 -18.13 6.85 -20.07
C ALA A 30 -18.03 5.50 -19.32
N SER A 31 -17.03 4.68 -19.67
CA SER A 31 -16.83 3.34 -19.11
C SER A 31 -15.37 2.93 -19.13
N MET A 32 -15.04 1.79 -18.49
CA MET A 32 -13.71 1.18 -18.61
C MET A 32 -13.37 0.80 -20.06
N THR A 33 -14.37 0.35 -20.82
CA THR A 33 -14.18 -0.03 -22.23
C THR A 33 -13.87 1.19 -23.09
N ASP A 34 -14.55 2.31 -22.82
CA ASP A 34 -14.32 3.57 -23.51
C ASP A 34 -12.88 4.08 -23.30
N LEU A 35 -12.35 3.97 -22.08
CA LEU A 35 -10.94 4.25 -21.81
C LEU A 35 -10.00 3.33 -22.63
N ALA A 36 -10.21 2.01 -22.57
CA ALA A 36 -9.34 1.03 -23.23
C ALA A 36 -9.40 1.09 -24.78
N GLN A 37 -10.47 1.66 -25.35
CA GLN A 37 -10.57 1.90 -26.79
C GLN A 37 -9.83 3.16 -27.24
N ARG A 38 -9.76 4.17 -26.38
CA ARG A 38 -9.17 5.48 -26.70
C ARG A 38 -7.69 5.58 -26.32
N VAL A 39 -7.27 4.82 -25.31
CA VAL A 39 -5.89 4.82 -24.80
C VAL A 39 -5.37 3.38 -24.82
N ASP A 40 -4.19 3.19 -25.39
CA ASP A 40 -3.46 1.92 -25.31
C ASP A 40 -3.01 1.66 -23.87
N ILE A 41 -3.83 0.93 -23.13
CA ILE A 41 -3.63 0.62 -21.72
C ILE A 41 -3.54 -0.89 -21.54
N ASP A 42 -2.45 -1.33 -20.92
CA ASP A 42 -2.27 -2.75 -20.66
C ASP A 42 -3.16 -3.25 -19.51
N ARG A 43 -3.28 -4.57 -19.42
CA ARG A 43 -4.05 -5.23 -18.37
C ARG A 43 -3.59 -4.85 -16.96
N THR A 44 -2.28 -4.71 -16.76
CA THR A 44 -1.70 -4.46 -15.43
C THR A 44 -2.10 -3.08 -14.91
N ALA A 45 -2.02 -2.05 -15.76
CA ALA A 45 -2.43 -0.70 -15.45
C ALA A 45 -3.94 -0.61 -15.27
N LEU A 46 -4.74 -1.29 -16.09
CA LEU A 46 -6.19 -1.28 -15.96
C LEU A 46 -6.66 -1.95 -14.66
N GLU A 47 -6.08 -3.09 -14.28
CA GLU A 47 -6.33 -3.74 -12.99
C GLU A 47 -5.91 -2.84 -11.82
N ALA A 48 -4.81 -2.08 -11.95
CA ALA A 48 -4.37 -1.16 -10.93
C ALA A 48 -5.30 0.05 -10.75
N LEU A 49 -5.77 0.65 -11.85
CA LEU A 49 -6.77 1.72 -11.83
C LEU A 49 -8.10 1.24 -11.22
N ALA A 50 -8.52 0.02 -11.57
CA ALA A 50 -9.70 -0.62 -10.98
C ALA A 50 -9.52 -0.81 -9.47
N THR A 51 -8.37 -1.35 -9.06
CA THR A 51 -8.03 -1.54 -7.63
C THR A 51 -7.96 -0.22 -6.87
N ALA A 52 -7.50 0.86 -7.50
CA ALA A 52 -7.51 2.21 -6.93
C ALA A 52 -8.93 2.81 -6.83
N GLY A 53 -9.96 2.20 -7.44
CA GLY A 53 -11.33 2.72 -7.47
C GLY A 53 -11.53 3.91 -8.42
N VAL A 54 -10.65 4.08 -9.41
CA VAL A 54 -10.73 5.16 -10.40
C VAL A 54 -12.06 5.12 -11.17
N PHE A 55 -12.61 3.94 -11.40
CA PHE A 55 -13.85 3.71 -12.15
C PHE A 55 -15.12 3.79 -11.31
N SER A 56 -15.06 4.28 -10.06
CA SER A 56 -16.25 4.39 -9.17
C SER A 56 -17.39 5.25 -9.72
N LYS A 57 -17.12 6.09 -10.73
CA LYS A 57 -18.12 6.89 -11.45
C LYS A 57 -18.51 6.34 -12.82
N CYS A 58 -17.84 5.29 -13.28
CA CYS A 58 -18.18 4.60 -14.51
C CYS A 58 -19.34 3.65 -14.25
N THR A 59 -20.02 3.27 -15.34
CA THR A 59 -21.11 2.29 -15.31
C THR A 59 -20.80 1.10 -16.21
N ASP A 60 -21.42 -0.04 -15.92
CA ASP A 60 -21.49 -1.16 -16.85
C ASP A 60 -22.49 -0.88 -18.00
N ARG A 61 -22.72 -1.86 -18.87
CA ARG A 61 -23.57 -1.71 -20.06
C ARG A 61 -25.04 -1.46 -19.68
N GLU A 62 -25.45 -1.94 -18.52
CA GLU A 62 -26.78 -1.80 -17.94
C GLU A 62 -26.96 -0.48 -17.19
N GLY A 63 -25.91 0.35 -17.10
CA GLY A 63 -25.93 1.64 -16.43
C GLY A 63 -25.76 1.55 -14.91
N VAL A 64 -25.32 0.41 -14.38
CA VAL A 64 -25.05 0.22 -12.96
C VAL A 64 -23.64 0.69 -12.63
N ALA A 65 -23.49 1.47 -11.57
CA ALA A 65 -22.20 1.98 -11.13
C ALA A 65 -21.21 0.82 -10.85
N LEU A 66 -19.98 0.99 -11.31
CA LEU A 66 -18.91 0.02 -11.08
C LEU A 66 -18.34 0.21 -9.68
N ASP A 67 -18.70 -0.71 -8.77
CA ASP A 67 -17.93 -0.89 -7.55
C ASP A 67 -16.54 -1.46 -7.87
N ARG A 68 -15.63 -1.36 -6.90
CA ARG A 68 -14.23 -1.77 -7.06
C ARG A 68 -14.06 -3.26 -7.38
N ARG A 69 -14.95 -4.13 -6.88
CA ARG A 69 -14.88 -5.58 -7.13
C ARG A 69 -15.34 -5.89 -8.56
N ARG A 70 -16.42 -5.26 -9.03
CA ARG A 70 -16.89 -5.36 -10.42
C ARG A 70 -15.86 -4.80 -11.39
N ALA A 71 -15.31 -3.62 -11.12
CA ALA A 71 -14.28 -3.01 -11.95
C ALA A 71 -13.06 -3.95 -12.08
N LEU A 72 -12.62 -4.55 -10.98
CA LEU A 72 -11.49 -5.49 -11.01
C LEU A 72 -11.82 -6.77 -11.78
N TRP A 73 -13.05 -7.29 -11.65
CA TRP A 73 -13.51 -8.46 -12.39
C TRP A 73 -13.42 -8.26 -13.90
N VAL A 74 -13.92 -7.12 -14.39
CA VAL A 74 -14.02 -6.84 -15.82
C VAL A 74 -12.71 -6.33 -16.42
N ALA A 75 -11.75 -5.86 -15.61
CA ALA A 75 -10.48 -5.30 -16.08
C ALA A 75 -9.72 -6.24 -17.01
N GLY A 76 -9.68 -7.55 -16.70
CA GLY A 76 -9.02 -8.54 -17.54
C GLY A 76 -9.64 -8.62 -18.94
N ALA A 77 -10.97 -8.68 -19.03
CA ALA A 77 -11.69 -8.70 -20.29
C ALA A 77 -11.54 -7.38 -21.06
N VAL A 78 -11.71 -6.25 -20.37
CA VAL A 78 -11.63 -4.92 -20.98
C VAL A 78 -10.24 -4.64 -21.54
N ALA A 79 -9.17 -5.13 -20.91
CA ALA A 79 -7.80 -5.00 -21.42
C ALA A 79 -7.57 -5.74 -22.74
N GLU A 80 -8.44 -6.68 -23.13
CA GLU A 80 -8.41 -7.27 -24.46
C GLU A 80 -9.11 -6.42 -25.52
N THR A 81 -9.71 -5.28 -25.13
CA THR A 81 -10.24 -4.31 -26.07
C THR A 81 -9.09 -3.51 -26.67
N SER A 82 -9.15 -3.24 -27.96
CA SER A 82 -8.26 -2.30 -28.64
C SER A 82 -9.04 -1.52 -29.69
N ALA A 83 -8.47 -0.41 -30.16
CA ALA A 83 -9.05 0.36 -31.27
C ALA A 83 -9.29 -0.49 -32.54
N ASP A 84 -8.51 -1.56 -32.72
CA ASP A 84 -8.61 -2.48 -33.86
C ASP A 84 -9.65 -3.59 -33.69
N ARG A 85 -10.35 -3.67 -32.54
CA ARG A 85 -11.41 -4.66 -32.29
C ARG A 85 -12.80 -4.05 -32.35
N LEU A 86 -13.73 -4.77 -32.98
CA LEU A 86 -15.12 -4.33 -33.08
C LEU A 86 -15.78 -4.22 -31.69
N PRO A 87 -16.55 -3.15 -31.43
CA PRO A 87 -17.33 -3.01 -30.22
C PRO A 87 -18.26 -4.22 -29.99
N GLY A 88 -18.32 -4.70 -28.74
CA GLY A 88 -19.23 -5.79 -28.35
C GLY A 88 -18.71 -7.21 -28.54
N ILE A 89 -17.50 -7.42 -29.08
CA ILE A 89 -16.90 -8.76 -29.21
C ILE A 89 -16.29 -9.26 -27.89
N VAL A 90 -15.88 -8.35 -27.01
CA VAL A 90 -15.26 -8.69 -25.73
C VAL A 90 -16.31 -9.28 -24.79
N THR A 91 -16.07 -10.54 -24.38
CA THR A 91 -16.88 -11.29 -23.43
C THR A 91 -16.29 -11.20 -22.02
N GLY A 92 -17.08 -11.45 -20.97
CA GLY A 92 -16.62 -11.35 -19.58
C GLY A 92 -16.64 -9.92 -19.00
N THR A 93 -17.28 -8.99 -19.69
CA THR A 93 -17.52 -7.61 -19.20
C THR A 93 -18.67 -7.50 -18.21
N ASP A 94 -19.41 -8.59 -17.99
CA ASP A 94 -20.57 -8.60 -17.11
C ASP A 94 -20.18 -9.35 -15.84
N ALA A 95 -19.95 -8.59 -14.77
CA ALA A 95 -19.60 -9.16 -13.48
C ALA A 95 -20.84 -9.83 -12.86
N PRO A 96 -20.71 -11.06 -12.33
CA PRO A 96 -21.79 -11.63 -11.53
C PRO A 96 -22.06 -10.75 -10.31
N THR A 97 -23.22 -10.93 -9.67
CA THR A 97 -23.50 -10.23 -8.41
C THR A 97 -22.55 -10.71 -7.31
N LEU A 98 -21.45 -9.98 -7.13
CA LEU A 98 -20.49 -10.21 -6.07
C LEU A 98 -20.80 -9.24 -4.91
N PRO A 99 -20.57 -9.65 -3.65
CA PRO A 99 -20.63 -8.71 -2.53
C PRO A 99 -19.65 -7.55 -2.77
N GLY A 100 -19.85 -6.41 -2.11
CA GLY A 100 -18.81 -5.37 -2.10
C GLY A 100 -17.55 -5.80 -1.34
N LEU A 101 -16.47 -5.04 -1.48
CA LEU A 101 -15.31 -5.15 -0.59
C LEU A 101 -15.68 -4.61 0.80
N SER A 102 -15.27 -5.31 1.86
CA SER A 102 -15.30 -4.79 3.24
C SER A 102 -14.36 -3.60 3.41
N THR A 103 -14.50 -2.83 4.49
CA THR A 103 -13.61 -1.69 4.79
C THR A 103 -12.13 -2.09 4.84
N ARG A 104 -11.81 -3.26 5.42
CA ARG A 104 -10.45 -3.80 5.44
C ARG A 104 -9.93 -4.11 4.04
N GLU A 105 -10.78 -4.69 3.18
CA GLU A 105 -10.41 -4.99 1.79
C GLU A 105 -10.26 -3.72 0.95
N LEU A 106 -11.11 -2.71 1.17
CA LEU A 106 -11.01 -1.40 0.51
C LEU A 106 -9.71 -0.69 0.87
N ALA A 107 -9.39 -0.60 2.17
CA ALA A 107 -8.15 0.00 2.61
C ALA A 107 -6.93 -0.78 2.10
N GLY A 108 -7.01 -2.10 2.08
CA GLY A 108 -5.99 -2.95 1.48
C GLY A 108 -5.76 -2.68 0.00
N ALA A 109 -6.84 -2.46 -0.75
CA ALA A 109 -6.78 -2.08 -2.16
C ALA A 109 -6.21 -0.67 -2.35
N ASP A 110 -6.62 0.31 -1.53
CA ASP A 110 -6.10 1.68 -1.58
C ASP A 110 -4.61 1.74 -1.31
N LEU A 111 -4.17 1.03 -0.27
CA LEU A 111 -2.76 0.85 0.05
C LEU A 111 -2.09 0.23 -1.16
N TRP A 112 -2.40 -1.01 -1.54
CA TRP A 112 -1.75 -1.69 -2.66
C TRP A 112 -1.64 -0.85 -3.95
N ALA A 113 -2.71 -0.10 -4.28
CA ALA A 113 -2.79 0.68 -5.49
C ALA A 113 -2.08 2.05 -5.41
N THR A 114 -2.10 2.74 -4.26
CA THR A 114 -1.70 4.16 -4.21
C THR A 114 -0.68 4.53 -3.13
N GLY A 115 -0.36 3.66 -2.17
CA GLY A 115 0.50 4.05 -1.04
C GLY A 115 -0.24 4.40 0.23
N VAL A 116 -1.52 4.76 0.11
CA VAL A 116 -2.27 5.45 1.17
C VAL A 116 -3.71 4.94 1.21
N SER A 117 -4.32 4.92 2.39
CA SER A 117 -5.76 4.67 2.54
C SER A 117 -6.43 5.88 3.19
N PRO A 118 -7.61 6.31 2.70
CA PRO A 118 -8.42 7.33 3.37
C PRO A 118 -8.85 6.92 4.79
N ASP A 119 -8.97 5.60 5.02
CA ASP A 119 -9.53 5.02 6.24
C ASP A 119 -8.46 4.77 7.33
N GLY A 120 -7.20 5.12 7.05
CA GLY A 120 -6.14 5.19 8.06
C GLY A 120 -4.91 4.31 7.77
N HIS A 121 -4.05 4.22 8.78
CA HIS A 121 -2.77 3.52 8.69
C HIS A 121 -2.97 1.98 8.62
N PRO A 122 -2.14 1.21 7.88
CA PRO A 122 -2.32 -0.25 7.74
C PRO A 122 -2.41 -1.02 9.08
N THR A 123 -1.71 -0.53 10.11
CA THR A 123 -1.70 -1.11 11.45
C THR A 123 -3.02 -0.96 12.20
N LEU A 124 -3.86 0.02 11.82
CA LEU A 124 -5.19 0.22 12.40
C LEU A 124 -6.08 -1.02 12.19
N PHE A 125 -6.00 -1.63 11.01
CA PHE A 125 -6.80 -2.82 10.66
C PHE A 125 -6.39 -4.08 11.43
N GLU A 126 -5.17 -4.09 11.98
CA GLU A 126 -4.61 -5.18 12.77
C GLU A 126 -4.54 -4.83 14.27
N ARG A 127 -5.08 -3.67 14.68
CA ARG A 127 -4.85 -3.10 16.01
C ARG A 127 -5.26 -4.02 17.15
N GLU A 128 -6.44 -4.61 17.06
CA GLU A 128 -6.96 -5.54 18.08
C GLU A 128 -6.06 -6.77 18.21
N HIS A 129 -5.62 -7.32 17.07
CA HIS A 129 -4.73 -8.47 17.06
C HIS A 129 -3.35 -8.11 17.63
N LEU A 130 -2.78 -6.98 17.23
CA LEU A 130 -1.51 -6.47 17.76
C LEU A 130 -1.57 -6.22 19.26
N ALA A 131 -2.67 -5.62 19.74
CA ALA A 131 -2.89 -5.43 21.17
C ALA A 131 -2.97 -6.77 21.93
N SER A 132 -3.63 -7.78 21.36
CA SER A 132 -3.69 -9.13 21.95
C SER A 132 -2.32 -9.81 22.08
N LEU A 133 -1.36 -9.41 21.24
CA LEU A 133 0.04 -9.87 21.29
C LEU A 133 0.92 -9.01 22.22
N GLY A 134 0.37 -7.96 22.84
CA GLY A 134 1.12 -7.02 23.69
C GLY A 134 1.98 -6.04 22.90
N VAL A 135 1.66 -5.78 21.64
CA VAL A 135 2.36 -4.79 20.80
C VAL A 135 1.97 -3.38 21.24
N LEU A 136 2.96 -2.62 21.70
CA LEU A 136 2.78 -1.22 22.08
C LEU A 136 2.74 -0.31 20.85
N THR A 137 1.89 0.70 20.93
CA THR A 137 1.84 1.84 20.00
C THR A 137 2.99 2.81 20.23
N ALA A 138 3.32 3.62 19.23
CA ALA A 138 4.30 4.71 19.34
C ALA A 138 3.96 5.66 20.51
N VAL A 139 2.68 5.93 20.73
CA VAL A 139 2.22 6.76 21.86
C VAL A 139 2.43 6.08 23.21
N GLU A 140 2.14 4.79 23.35
CA GLU A 140 2.33 4.03 24.60
C GLU A 140 3.82 3.90 24.97
N LEU A 141 4.73 3.86 23.99
CA LEU A 141 6.17 3.87 24.27
C LEU A 141 6.63 5.11 25.04
N ARG A 142 5.86 6.22 25.01
CA ARG A 142 6.17 7.44 25.76
C ARG A 142 5.99 7.28 27.27
N THR A 143 5.10 6.40 27.70
CA THR A 143 4.81 6.14 29.12
C THR A 143 5.32 4.79 29.61
N ALA A 144 5.69 3.88 28.71
CA ALA A 144 6.29 2.60 29.05
C ALA A 144 7.61 2.75 29.84
N PRO A 145 7.90 1.88 30.81
CA PRO A 145 9.14 1.96 31.59
C PRO A 145 10.37 1.74 30.70
N THR A 146 11.36 2.64 30.82
CA THR A 146 12.67 2.48 30.18
C THR A 146 13.36 1.19 30.67
N ASP A 147 14.26 0.63 29.86
CA ASP A 147 15.02 -0.59 30.17
C ASP A 147 14.14 -1.85 30.29
N THR A 148 12.98 -1.83 29.64
CA THR A 148 12.10 -3.00 29.57
C THR A 148 12.08 -3.57 28.16
N ARG A 149 11.80 -4.87 28.07
CA ARG A 149 11.52 -5.51 26.79
C ARG A 149 10.10 -5.17 26.34
N VAL A 150 10.00 -4.65 25.13
CA VAL A 150 8.75 -4.28 24.48
C VAL A 150 8.62 -4.99 23.14
N LEU A 151 7.38 -5.11 22.68
CA LEU A 151 7.03 -5.53 21.34
C LEU A 151 6.41 -4.33 20.63
N VAL A 152 6.91 -3.99 19.44
CA VAL A 152 6.41 -2.89 18.62
C VAL A 152 6.20 -3.37 17.20
N GLY A 153 5.24 -2.78 16.48
CA GLY A 153 4.89 -3.22 15.14
C GLY A 153 4.48 -2.04 14.28
N GLY A 154 4.96 -2.00 13.04
CA GLY A 154 4.64 -0.90 12.14
C GLY A 154 5.15 -1.09 10.72
N VAL A 155 4.67 -0.21 9.84
CA VAL A 155 5.11 -0.11 8.45
C VAL A 155 6.49 0.53 8.44
N VAL A 156 7.40 -0.02 7.64
CA VAL A 156 8.75 0.51 7.52
C VAL A 156 8.72 1.73 6.62
N THR A 157 9.05 2.89 7.18
CA THR A 157 9.12 4.13 6.40
C THR A 157 10.46 4.29 5.72
N HIS A 158 11.54 4.00 6.45
CA HIS A 158 12.90 4.04 5.93
C HIS A 158 13.88 3.23 6.77
N ARG A 159 15.03 2.95 6.17
CA ARG A 159 16.15 2.22 6.76
C ARG A 159 17.40 3.07 6.53
N GLN A 160 18.19 3.35 7.56
CA GLN A 160 19.39 4.18 7.49
C GLN A 160 20.62 3.51 8.08
N ARG A 161 21.73 3.49 7.34
CA ARG A 161 23.04 3.03 7.83
C ARG A 161 24.08 4.11 7.57
N PRO A 162 24.19 5.11 8.47
CA PRO A 162 25.25 6.11 8.37
C PRO A 162 26.63 5.45 8.41
N SER A 163 27.57 5.97 7.62
CA SER A 163 28.97 5.50 7.59
C SER A 163 29.66 5.59 8.96
N THR A 164 29.23 6.56 9.78
CA THR A 164 29.75 6.84 11.12
C THR A 164 29.23 5.90 12.21
N ALA A 165 28.19 5.10 11.92
CA ALA A 165 27.47 4.31 12.92
C ALA A 165 28.04 2.89 13.12
N HIS A 166 29.28 2.61 12.71
CA HIS A 166 29.95 1.32 12.90
C HIS A 166 29.12 0.10 12.45
N GLY A 167 28.33 0.27 11.38
CA GLY A 167 27.46 -0.78 10.82
C GLY A 167 26.09 -0.92 11.50
N ILE A 168 25.77 -0.13 12.53
CA ILE A 168 24.42 -0.03 13.10
C ILE A 168 23.46 0.48 12.02
N THR A 169 22.26 -0.10 12.00
CA THR A 169 21.21 0.31 11.07
C THR A 169 20.01 0.80 11.84
N PHE A 170 19.57 2.01 11.56
CA PHE A 170 18.34 2.60 12.07
C PHE A 170 17.20 2.20 11.16
N VAL A 171 16.09 1.78 11.74
CA VAL A 171 14.85 1.45 11.02
C VAL A 171 13.76 2.29 11.65
N ASN A 172 13.05 3.06 10.85
CA ASN A 172 11.88 3.77 11.33
C ASN A 172 10.63 3.01 10.94
N LEU A 173 9.82 2.70 11.95
CA LEU A 173 8.49 2.16 11.78
C LEU A 173 7.47 3.27 11.99
N GLU A 174 6.31 3.12 11.40
CA GLU A 174 5.15 3.96 11.63
C GLU A 174 3.97 3.07 11.98
N ASP A 175 3.20 3.48 12.98
CA ASP A 175 1.88 2.96 13.28
C ASP A 175 0.84 4.09 13.21
N GLU A 176 -0.42 3.77 13.53
CA GLU A 176 -1.54 4.72 13.50
C GLU A 176 -1.39 5.88 14.49
N THR A 177 -0.42 5.82 15.41
CA THR A 177 -0.19 6.79 16.47
C THR A 177 1.11 7.57 16.31
N GLY A 178 2.04 7.12 15.46
CA GLY A 178 3.25 7.85 15.09
C GLY A 178 4.46 6.99 14.75
N LEU A 179 5.64 7.62 14.81
CA LEU A 179 6.91 7.02 14.44
C LEU A 179 7.58 6.28 15.61
N ILE A 180 8.22 5.16 15.31
CA ILE A 180 8.98 4.33 16.24
C ILE A 180 10.39 4.13 15.69
N ASN A 181 11.38 4.66 16.40
CA ASN A 181 12.79 4.48 16.06
C ASN A 181 13.27 3.12 16.55
N VAL A 182 13.80 2.31 15.64
CA VAL A 182 14.36 0.99 15.93
C VAL A 182 15.85 0.98 15.61
N VAL A 183 16.67 0.52 16.55
CA VAL A 183 18.11 0.41 16.41
C VAL A 183 18.49 -1.06 16.21
N CYS A 184 19.06 -1.38 15.06
CA CYS A 184 19.49 -2.73 14.71
C CYS A 184 21.02 -2.84 14.74
N SER A 185 21.55 -3.71 15.61
CA SER A 185 22.99 -4.02 15.63
C SER A 185 23.43 -4.76 14.35
N PRO A 186 24.74 -4.72 13.99
CA PRO A 186 25.25 -5.48 12.85
C PRO A 186 24.95 -6.98 12.93
N GLY A 187 25.05 -7.57 14.13
CA GLY A 187 24.76 -8.98 14.37
C GLY A 187 23.28 -9.33 14.15
N LEU A 188 22.37 -8.49 14.67
CA LEU A 188 20.93 -8.65 14.45
C LEU A 188 20.59 -8.54 12.96
N TRP A 189 21.13 -7.52 12.28
CA TRP A 189 20.89 -7.28 10.86
C TRP A 189 21.35 -8.46 10.01
N LYS A 190 22.53 -9.03 10.32
CA LYS A 190 23.05 -10.21 9.64
C LYS A 190 22.16 -11.43 9.88
N ARG A 191 21.72 -11.65 11.13
CA ARG A 191 20.86 -12.78 11.52
C ARG A 191 19.50 -12.74 10.82
N TYR A 192 18.85 -11.58 10.78
CA TYR A 192 17.51 -11.40 10.21
C TYR A 192 17.53 -10.77 8.81
N ARG A 193 18.64 -10.90 8.06
CA ARG A 193 18.90 -10.18 6.79
C ARG A 193 17.73 -10.16 5.80
N ARG A 194 17.02 -11.28 5.65
CA ARG A 194 15.88 -11.40 4.73
C ARG A 194 14.71 -10.51 5.16
N VAL A 195 14.33 -10.60 6.43
CA VAL A 195 13.23 -9.82 7.01
C VAL A 195 13.62 -8.35 7.13
N ALA A 196 14.80 -8.07 7.67
CA ALA A 196 15.31 -6.72 7.89
C ALA A 196 15.49 -5.88 6.61
N ARG A 197 15.70 -6.52 5.45
CA ARG A 197 15.78 -5.81 4.16
C ARG A 197 14.46 -5.78 3.40
N GLY A 198 13.77 -6.92 3.32
CA GLY A 198 12.67 -7.07 2.36
C GLY A 198 11.28 -6.83 2.93
N ALA A 199 11.12 -6.84 4.25
CA ALA A 199 9.78 -6.73 4.83
C ALA A 199 9.28 -5.28 4.80
N PRO A 200 8.06 -5.04 4.25
CA PRO A 200 7.44 -3.72 4.19
C PRO A 200 6.90 -3.26 5.56
N ALA A 201 6.65 -4.21 6.46
CA ALA A 201 6.27 -3.96 7.83
C ALA A 201 6.98 -4.97 8.74
N LEU A 202 7.29 -4.55 9.96
CA LEU A 202 8.05 -5.33 10.92
C LEU A 202 7.32 -5.41 12.24
N LEU A 203 7.41 -6.60 12.84
CA LEU A 203 7.19 -6.82 14.26
C LEU A 203 8.56 -6.93 14.92
N VAL A 204 8.82 -6.10 15.92
CA VAL A 204 10.13 -5.94 16.55
C VAL A 204 10.01 -6.14 18.04
N ARG A 205 10.77 -7.10 18.56
CA ARG A 205 11.02 -7.19 19.99
C ARG A 205 12.35 -6.52 20.29
N GLY A 206 12.38 -5.68 21.31
CA GLY A 206 13.60 -5.00 21.71
C GLY A 206 13.51 -4.38 23.09
N ARG A 207 14.63 -3.77 23.49
CA ARG A 207 14.74 -3.02 24.74
C ARG A 207 14.37 -1.56 24.48
N LEU A 208 13.47 -1.02 25.28
CA LEU A 208 13.11 0.39 25.23
C LEU A 208 14.20 1.24 25.88
N GLU A 209 14.78 2.15 25.12
CA GLU A 209 15.78 3.10 25.60
C GLU A 209 15.29 4.52 25.40
N ARG A 210 15.55 5.37 26.41
CA ARG A 210 15.26 6.80 26.36
C ARG A 210 16.53 7.56 26.66
N VAL A 211 17.05 8.24 25.64
CA VAL A 211 18.30 9.00 25.71
C VAL A 211 18.02 10.39 25.16
N ASP A 212 18.30 11.43 25.96
CA ASP A 212 18.13 12.83 25.57
C ASP A 212 16.73 13.16 25.00
N GLY A 213 15.69 12.54 25.56
CA GLY A 213 14.29 12.73 25.13
C GLY A 213 13.89 11.94 23.87
N VAL A 214 14.83 11.24 23.23
CA VAL A 214 14.55 10.36 22.08
C VAL A 214 14.25 8.95 22.56
N ILE A 215 13.16 8.38 22.07
CA ILE A 215 12.75 7.00 22.34
C ILE A 215 13.27 6.11 21.21
N ASN A 216 14.01 5.07 21.59
CA ASN A 216 14.54 4.06 20.71
C ASN A 216 14.17 2.66 21.20
N VAL A 217 13.94 1.74 20.27
CA VAL A 217 13.81 0.31 20.54
C VAL A 217 15.06 -0.38 20.01
N VAL A 218 15.95 -0.80 20.91
CA VAL A 218 17.14 -1.59 20.54
C VAL A 218 16.70 -3.02 20.27
N ALA A 219 16.66 -3.40 19.00
CA ALA A 219 16.04 -4.63 18.55
C ALA A 219 16.87 -5.88 18.91
N ASP A 220 16.17 -6.93 19.35
CA ASP A 220 16.74 -8.26 19.61
C ASP A 220 16.10 -9.37 18.73
N LYS A 221 14.91 -9.13 18.18
CA LYS A 221 14.21 -10.02 17.24
C LYS A 221 13.42 -9.21 16.21
N LEU A 222 13.48 -9.64 14.96
CA LEU A 222 12.72 -9.08 13.84
C LEU A 222 11.86 -10.17 13.21
N GLU A 223 10.58 -9.88 13.03
CA GLU A 223 9.60 -10.73 12.36
C GLU A 223 8.85 -9.93 11.30
N VAL A 224 8.31 -10.62 10.30
CA VAL A 224 7.44 -9.98 9.31
C VAL A 224 6.13 -9.68 10.01
N LEU A 225 5.67 -8.43 9.93
CA LEU A 225 4.30 -8.10 10.27
C LEU A 225 3.46 -8.24 9.00
N PRO A 226 2.52 -9.21 8.92
CA PRO A 226 1.59 -9.28 7.80
C PRO A 226 0.63 -8.08 7.89
N VAL A 227 0.93 -7.02 7.14
CA VAL A 227 -0.01 -5.90 6.91
C VAL A 227 -0.61 -5.99 5.52
N VAL A 228 -1.86 -5.58 5.40
CA VAL A 228 -2.52 -5.46 4.10
C VAL A 228 -1.84 -4.38 3.26
N GLY A 229 -1.60 -4.65 1.97
CA GLY A 229 -1.11 -3.64 1.03
C GLY A 229 0.35 -3.20 1.20
N GLY A 230 1.20 -3.98 1.88
CA GLY A 230 2.59 -3.61 2.19
C GLY A 230 3.38 -2.97 1.03
N HIS A 231 3.78 -1.72 1.22
CA HIS A 231 4.57 -0.93 0.26
C HIS A 231 6.05 -1.27 0.29
N ARG A 232 6.73 -1.10 -0.85
CA ARG A 232 8.20 -1.08 -0.84
C ARG A 232 8.67 0.13 -0.03
N SER A 233 9.40 -0.14 1.05
CA SER A 233 10.15 0.87 1.80
C SER A 233 11.00 1.70 0.85
N ARG A 234 11.13 3.01 1.13
CA ARG A 234 12.09 3.89 0.44
C ARG A 234 13.49 3.50 0.89
N ASP A 235 14.03 2.48 0.24
CA ASP A 235 15.36 1.95 0.50
C ASP A 235 16.41 2.74 -0.31
N PHE A 236 17.65 2.75 0.19
CA PHE A 236 18.76 3.41 -0.48
C PHE A 236 19.11 2.79 -1.84
N ARG A 237 19.62 3.65 -2.74
CA ARG A 237 20.67 3.31 -3.69
C ARG A 237 22.04 3.54 -3.05
#